data_AF-A0ABD2L714-F1
#
_entry.id   AF-A0ABD2L714-F1
#
_cell.length_a   1.000
_cell.length_b   1.000
_cell.length_c   1.000
_cell.angle_alpha   90.00
_cell.angle_beta   90.00
_cell.angle_gamma   90.00
#
_symmetry.space_group_name_H-M   'P 1'
#
loop_
_entity.id
_entity.type
_entity.pdbx_description
1 polymer ?
#
loop_
_entity_poly.entity_id
_entity_poly.type
_entity_poly.pdbx_seq_one_letter_code
_entity_poly.pdbx_strand_id
1 'polypeptide(L)'
;MGYKRRHPTKRSIHSQLNSQMAAETKEELLFLINLCDTAKCFNKMVDAVKKLVSICPELSYEERYLLWVAFKGAMSSIRQPWRALCAIEQRSFSDITEAQRSNSHLLVIESYREELEVELLANCRGVLDFLDASLIPNATTNLEAKVSYFYQ
;
A
#
# COMPACT_ATOMS: atom_id res chain seq x y z
N MET A 1 37.26 23.81 27.48
CA MET A 1 36.16 22.95 27.98
C MET A 1 35.07 22.90 26.90
N GLY A 2 35.15 21.95 25.96
CA GLY A 2 34.24 21.88 24.82
C GLY A 2 33.21 20.77 25.01
N TYR A 3 31.93 21.12 25.16
CA TYR A 3 30.83 20.17 25.22
C TYR A 3 30.60 19.59 23.81
N LYS A 4 31.14 18.40 23.55
CA LYS A 4 30.73 17.59 22.38
C LYS A 4 29.29 17.14 22.59
N ARG A 5 28.32 17.81 21.94
CA ARG A 5 26.95 17.28 21.81
C ARG A 5 27.04 15.98 21.00
N ARG A 6 26.87 14.84 21.68
CA ARG A 6 26.73 13.55 21.01
C ARG A 6 25.38 13.57 20.28
N HIS A 7 25.40 13.74 18.96
CA HIS A 7 24.23 13.48 18.15
C HIS A 7 23.95 11.97 18.20
N PRO A 8 22.73 11.52 18.54
CA PRO A 8 22.39 10.12 18.47
C PRO A 8 22.52 9.66 17.01
N THR A 9 23.22 8.54 16.82
CA THR A 9 23.41 7.93 15.50
C THR A 9 22.06 7.53 14.92
N LYS A 10 21.85 7.71 13.60
CA LYS A 10 20.58 7.38 12.91
C LYS A 10 20.04 5.97 13.22
N ARG A 11 20.93 5.01 13.51
CA ARG A 11 20.58 3.64 13.94
C ARG A 11 19.90 3.59 15.32
N SER A 12 20.31 4.42 16.28
CA SER A 12 19.71 4.53 17.62
C SER A 12 18.30 5.10 17.57
N ILE A 13 18.09 6.10 16.71
CA ILE A 13 16.76 6.69 16.50
C ILE A 13 15.83 5.67 15.83
N HIS A 14 16.33 4.91 14.85
CA HIS A 14 15.55 3.86 14.19
C HIS A 14 15.14 2.73 15.14
N SER A 15 16.04 2.30 16.03
CA SER A 15 15.72 1.29 17.04
C SER A 15 14.74 1.81 18.10
N GLN A 16 14.89 3.07 18.54
CA GLN A 16 13.99 3.70 19.50
C GLN A 16 12.60 4.02 18.92
N LEU A 17 12.53 4.42 17.64
CA LEU A 17 11.28 4.60 16.90
C LEU A 17 10.52 3.28 16.72
N ASN A 18 11.24 2.18 16.46
CA ASN A 18 10.62 0.85 16.35
C ASN A 18 10.09 0.35 17.71
N SER A 19 10.63 0.83 18.84
CA SER A 19 10.13 0.51 20.19
C SER A 19 8.91 1.32 20.62
N GLN A 20 8.69 2.51 20.03
CA GLN A 20 7.58 3.42 20.38
C GLN A 20 6.39 3.34 19.42
N MET A 21 6.51 2.63 18.29
CA MET A 21 5.44 2.45 17.31
C MET A 21 4.70 1.10 17.46
N ALA A 22 4.66 0.56 18.68
CA ALA A 22 3.68 -0.46 19.05
C ALA A 22 2.35 0.26 19.33
N ALA A 23 1.66 0.71 18.29
CA ALA A 23 0.27 1.12 18.41
C ALA A 23 -0.53 -0.16 18.72
N GLU A 24 -0.92 -0.33 19.97
CA GLU A 24 -1.61 -1.52 20.46
C GLU A 24 -3.10 -1.27 20.74
N THR A 25 -3.52 0.00 20.77
CA THR A 25 -4.94 0.36 20.93
C THR A 25 -5.61 0.68 19.59
N LYS A 26 -6.93 0.47 19.54
CA LYS A 26 -7.76 0.74 18.37
C LYS A 26 -7.68 2.22 17.96
N GLU A 27 -7.75 3.12 18.92
CA GLU A 27 -7.75 4.57 18.73
C GLU A 27 -6.43 5.05 18.12
N GLU A 28 -5.30 4.53 18.60
CA GLU A 28 -3.97 4.85 18.06
C GLU A 28 -3.80 4.35 16.63
N LEU A 29 -4.29 3.15 16.33
CA LEU A 29 -4.28 2.63 14.95
C LEU A 29 -5.14 3.48 14.02
N LEU A 30 -6.34 3.89 14.45
CA LEU A 30 -7.19 4.79 13.67
C LEU A 30 -6.53 6.15 13.45
N PHE A 31 -5.88 6.71 14.47
CA PHE A 31 -5.12 7.94 14.32
C PHE A 31 -3.96 7.77 13.32
N LEU A 32 -3.20 6.68 13.42
CA LEU A 32 -2.11 6.36 12.49
C LEU A 32 -2.62 6.19 11.05
N ILE A 33 -3.74 5.50 10.86
CA ILE A 33 -4.37 5.31 9.55
C ILE A 33 -4.72 6.66 8.91
N ASN A 34 -5.31 7.58 9.67
CA ASN A 34 -5.63 8.93 9.21
C ASN A 34 -4.38 9.75 8.86
N LEU A 35 -3.30 9.61 9.65
CA LEU A 35 -2.01 10.22 9.32
C LEU A 35 -1.44 9.66 8.01
N CYS A 36 -1.51 8.34 7.82
CA CYS A 36 -1.03 7.70 6.59
C CYS A 36 -1.84 8.15 5.36
N ASP A 37 -3.17 8.29 5.48
CA ASP A 37 -3.99 8.82 4.39
C ASP A 37 -3.61 10.27 4.06
N THR A 38 -3.43 11.11 5.08
CA THR A 38 -2.98 12.51 4.88
C THR A 38 -1.64 12.57 4.17
N ALA A 39 -0.70 11.70 4.57
CA ALA A 39 0.63 11.59 3.97
C ALA A 39 0.66 10.81 2.65
N LYS A 40 -0.48 10.25 2.21
CA LYS A 40 -0.61 9.36 1.04
C LYS A 40 0.38 8.18 1.05
N CYS A 41 0.73 7.71 2.25
CA CYS A 41 1.61 6.57 2.46
C CYS A 41 0.80 5.28 2.60
N PHE A 42 0.15 4.86 1.51
CA PHE A 42 -0.86 3.81 1.53
C PHE A 42 -0.31 2.44 1.93
N ASN A 43 0.94 2.11 1.61
CA ASN A 43 1.55 0.84 2.02
C ASN A 43 1.57 0.71 3.56
N LYS A 44 1.95 1.79 4.26
CA LYS A 44 1.89 1.81 5.73
C LYS A 44 0.47 1.86 6.27
N MET A 45 -0.44 2.53 5.55
CA MET A 45 -1.87 2.53 5.90
C MET A 45 -2.44 1.11 5.86
N VAL A 46 -2.10 0.31 4.84
CA VAL A 46 -2.51 -1.09 4.72
C VAL A 46 -2.02 -1.92 5.90
N ASP A 47 -0.76 -1.76 6.32
CA ASP A 47 -0.21 -2.45 7.48
C ASP A 47 -0.97 -2.09 8.77
N ALA A 48 -1.29 -0.82 8.95
CA ALA A 48 -2.04 -0.35 10.12
C ALA A 48 -3.49 -0.87 10.13
N VAL A 49 -4.15 -0.89 8.97
CA VAL A 49 -5.51 -1.45 8.82
C VAL A 49 -5.52 -2.97 9.09
N LYS A 50 -4.53 -3.71 8.60
CA LYS A 50 -4.41 -5.16 8.88
C LYS A 50 -4.28 -5.43 10.38
N LYS A 51 -3.51 -4.60 11.09
CA LYS A 51 -3.41 -4.65 12.56
C LYS A 51 -4.75 -4.31 13.22
N LEU A 52 -5.46 -3.29 12.74
CA LEU A 52 -6.78 -2.91 13.26
C LEU A 52 -7.77 -4.09 13.17
N VAL A 53 -7.81 -4.78 12.02
CA VAL A 53 -8.66 -5.97 11.82
C VAL A 53 -8.28 -7.11 12.76
N SER A 54 -6.99 -7.28 13.05
CA SER A 54 -6.53 -8.35 13.95
C SER A 54 -6.96 -8.14 15.41
N ILE A 55 -7.07 -6.89 15.87
CA ILE A 55 -7.52 -6.57 17.24
C ILE A 55 -9.04 -6.34 17.34
N CYS A 56 -9.66 -5.92 16.23
CA CYS A 56 -11.08 -5.59 16.13
C CYS A 56 -11.65 -6.25 14.86
N PRO A 57 -12.04 -7.54 14.95
CA PRO A 57 -12.49 -8.30 13.78
C PRO A 57 -13.82 -7.83 13.20
N GLU A 58 -14.67 -7.19 14.01
CA GLU A 58 -15.95 -6.61 13.57
C GLU A 58 -15.80 -5.09 13.38
N LEU A 59 -15.53 -4.69 12.14
CA LEU A 59 -15.30 -3.29 11.77
C LEU A 59 -16.60 -2.49 11.66
N SER A 60 -16.56 -1.22 12.07
CA SER A 60 -17.63 -0.24 11.78
C SER A 60 -17.69 0.12 10.28
N TYR A 61 -18.73 0.86 9.88
CA TYR A 61 -18.84 1.35 8.51
C TYR A 61 -17.64 2.25 8.12
N GLU A 62 -17.27 3.17 9.00
CA GLU A 62 -16.14 4.10 8.81
C GLU A 62 -14.81 3.35 8.73
N GLU A 63 -14.64 2.31 9.55
CA GLU A 63 -13.43 1.49 9.57
C GLU A 63 -13.29 0.65 8.30
N ARG A 64 -14.39 0.07 7.81
CA ARG A 64 -14.43 -0.60 6.50
C ARG A 64 -14.13 0.39 5.37
N TYR A 65 -14.64 1.61 5.46
CA TYR A 65 -14.32 2.65 4.48
C TYR A 65 -12.82 2.97 4.46
N LEU A 66 -12.20 3.18 5.63
CA LEU A 66 -10.75 3.42 5.73
C LEU A 66 -9.92 2.26 5.16
N LEU A 67 -10.37 1.03 5.40
CA LEU A 67 -9.77 -0.17 4.80
C LEU A 67 -9.78 -0.13 3.28
N TRP A 68 -10.91 0.24 2.68
CA TRP A 68 -11.02 0.40 1.24
C TRP A 68 -10.14 1.54 0.71
N VAL A 69 -10.08 2.67 1.41
CA VAL A 69 -9.20 3.78 1.05
C VAL A 69 -7.74 3.33 1.03
N ALA A 70 -7.30 2.57 2.04
CA ALA A 70 -5.94 2.05 2.11
C ALA A 70 -5.62 1.13 0.92
N PHE A 71 -6.47 0.13 0.65
CA PHE A 71 -6.26 -0.81 -0.46
C PHE A 71 -6.32 -0.13 -1.83
N LYS A 72 -7.33 0.71 -2.07
CA LYS A 72 -7.45 1.47 -3.33
C LYS A 72 -6.26 2.41 -3.54
N GLY A 73 -5.79 3.05 -2.47
CA GLY A 73 -4.63 3.93 -2.50
C GLY A 73 -3.35 3.17 -2.84
N ALA A 74 -3.10 2.03 -2.19
CA ALA A 74 -1.91 1.20 -2.44
C ALA A 74 -1.87 0.72 -3.90
N MET A 75 -2.97 0.15 -4.41
CA MET A 75 -3.06 -0.25 -5.82
C MET A 75 -2.90 0.93 -6.78
N SER A 76 -3.48 2.09 -6.44
CA SER A 76 -3.39 3.28 -7.29
C SER A 76 -1.95 3.82 -7.37
N SER A 77 -1.18 3.72 -6.29
CA SER A 77 0.22 4.17 -6.24
C SER A 77 1.13 3.40 -7.20
N ILE A 78 0.76 2.15 -7.54
CA ILE A 78 1.45 1.31 -8.53
C ILE A 78 0.83 1.48 -9.92
N ARG A 79 -0.50 1.47 -10.01
CA ARG A 79 -1.23 1.55 -11.29
C ARG A 79 -0.99 2.87 -12.01
N GLN A 80 -0.87 3.99 -11.31
CA GLN A 80 -0.63 5.29 -11.92
C GLN A 80 0.71 5.33 -12.70
N PRO A 81 1.87 5.01 -12.08
CA PRO A 81 3.13 4.96 -12.81
C PRO A 81 3.14 3.86 -13.87
N TRP A 82 2.54 2.69 -13.63
CA TRP A 82 2.42 1.64 -14.65
C TRP A 82 1.69 2.16 -15.91
N ARG A 83 0.54 2.84 -15.76
CA ARG A 83 -0.18 3.43 -16.90
C ARG A 83 0.65 4.49 -17.64
N ALA A 84 1.42 5.29 -16.90
CA ALA A 84 2.31 6.29 -17.49
C ALA A 84 3.41 5.61 -18.33
N LEU A 85 4.00 4.54 -17.83
CA LEU A 85 5.00 3.75 -18.56
C LEU A 85 4.42 3.09 -19.80
N CYS A 86 3.23 2.48 -19.72
CA CYS A 86 2.54 1.93 -20.90
C CYS A 86 2.32 3.00 -21.98
N ALA A 87 1.96 4.23 -21.59
CA ALA A 87 1.77 5.33 -22.53
C ALA A 87 3.09 5.81 -23.15
N ILE A 88 4.17 5.88 -22.36
CA ILE A 88 5.51 6.23 -22.86
C ILE A 88 6.02 5.15 -23.81
N GLU A 89 5.87 3.89 -23.44
CA GLU A 89 6.22 2.72 -24.24
C GLU A 89 5.50 2.77 -25.59
N GLN A 90 4.18 2.94 -25.61
CA GLN A 90 3.38 3.01 -26.84
C GLN A 90 3.79 4.15 -27.78
N ARG A 91 4.03 5.36 -27.24
CA ARG A 91 4.53 6.50 -28.04
C ARG A 91 5.93 6.25 -28.57
N SER A 92 6.77 5.64 -27.75
CA SER A 92 8.11 5.30 -28.17
C SER A 92 8.03 4.30 -29.32
N PHE A 93 7.22 3.22 -29.23
CA PHE A 93 7.05 2.25 -30.31
C PHE A 93 6.52 2.82 -31.63
N SER A 94 5.72 3.90 -31.63
CA SER A 94 5.23 4.51 -32.88
C SER A 94 6.30 5.29 -33.64
N ASP A 95 7.36 5.73 -32.97
CA ASP A 95 8.32 6.72 -33.50
C ASP A 95 9.63 6.08 -33.99
N ILE A 96 9.78 4.75 -33.89
CA ILE A 96 11.03 4.01 -34.19
C ILE A 96 10.83 2.98 -35.28
N THR A 97 11.88 2.84 -36.11
CA THR A 97 11.99 1.77 -37.11
C THR A 97 12.42 0.45 -36.47
N GLU A 98 12.15 -0.69 -37.13
CA GLU A 98 12.50 -2.05 -36.64
C GLU A 98 13.99 -2.17 -36.21
N ALA A 99 14.89 -1.44 -36.87
CA ALA A 99 16.32 -1.40 -36.57
C ALA A 99 16.68 -0.64 -35.27
N GLN A 100 15.81 0.26 -34.81
CA GLN A 100 15.96 1.04 -33.58
C GLN A 100 15.21 0.43 -32.39
N ARG A 101 14.48 -0.67 -32.61
CA ARG A 101 13.74 -1.40 -31.57
C ARG A 101 14.65 -1.94 -30.47
N SER A 102 15.93 -2.17 -30.78
CA SER A 102 17.00 -2.52 -29.83
C SER A 102 17.53 -1.31 -29.03
N ASN A 103 16.73 -0.27 -28.81
CA ASN A 103 17.17 0.88 -28.02
C ASN A 103 17.21 0.49 -26.54
N SER A 104 18.36 0.67 -25.89
CA SER A 104 18.57 0.32 -24.48
C SER A 104 17.52 0.93 -23.54
N HIS A 105 16.98 2.11 -23.87
CA HIS A 105 15.98 2.79 -23.05
C HIS A 105 14.59 2.13 -23.11
N LEU A 106 14.21 1.50 -24.23
CA LEU A 106 12.92 0.81 -24.37
C LEU A 106 12.89 -0.44 -23.50
N LEU A 107 13.98 -1.22 -23.53
CA LEU A 107 14.12 -2.42 -22.70
C LEU A 107 14.03 -2.08 -21.20
N VAL A 108 14.57 -0.92 -20.78
CA VAL A 108 14.44 -0.44 -19.41
C VAL A 108 12.99 -0.08 -19.08
N ILE A 109 12.27 0.59 -19.99
CA ILE A 109 10.85 0.94 -19.80
C ILE A 109 9.98 -0.32 -19.71
N GLU A 110 10.19 -1.27 -20.62
CA GLU A 110 9.48 -2.56 -20.66
C GLU A 110 9.71 -3.36 -19.37
N SER A 111 10.97 -3.53 -18.97
CA SER A 111 11.33 -4.25 -17.75
C SER A 111 10.74 -3.60 -16.49
N TYR A 112 10.78 -2.27 -16.37
CA TYR A 112 10.23 -1.59 -15.20
C TYR A 112 8.69 -1.63 -15.17
N ARG A 113 8.04 -1.57 -16.33
CA ARG A 113 6.59 -1.76 -16.45
C ARG A 113 6.18 -3.17 -16.01
N GLU A 114 6.92 -4.19 -16.42
CA GLU A 114 6.67 -5.59 -16.00
C GLU A 114 6.85 -5.78 -14.49
N GLU A 115 7.87 -5.15 -13.90
CA GLU A 115 8.08 -5.17 -12.44
C GLU A 115 6.87 -4.61 -11.68
N LEU A 116 6.34 -3.45 -12.12
CA LEU A 116 5.14 -2.86 -11.53
C LEU A 116 3.89 -3.72 -11.76
N GLU A 117 3.80 -4.44 -12.88
CA GLU A 117 2.69 -5.36 -13.14
C GLU A 117 2.70 -6.54 -12.18
N VAL A 118 3.87 -7.13 -11.93
CA VAL A 118 4.04 -8.19 -10.93
C VAL A 118 3.67 -7.67 -9.53
N GLU A 119 4.14 -6.48 -9.16
CA GLU A 119 3.82 -5.87 -7.87
C GLU A 119 2.30 -5.58 -7.72
N LEU A 120 1.65 -5.09 -8.78
CA LEU A 120 0.22 -4.83 -8.80
C LEU A 120 -0.58 -6.13 -8.63
N LEU A 121 -0.21 -7.19 -9.36
CA LEU A 121 -0.87 -8.49 -9.26
C LEU A 121 -0.69 -9.11 -7.86
N ALA A 122 0.51 -9.03 -7.30
CA ALA A 122 0.79 -9.50 -5.94
C ALA A 122 -0.05 -8.76 -4.90
N ASN A 123 -0.20 -7.43 -5.02
CA ASN A 123 -1.04 -6.65 -4.14
C ASN A 123 -2.53 -7.00 -4.27
N CYS A 124 -3.05 -7.12 -5.50
CA CYS A 124 -4.43 -7.56 -5.75
C CYS A 124 -4.69 -8.92 -5.11
N ARG A 125 -3.76 -9.87 -5.29
CA ARG A 125 -3.86 -11.19 -4.68
C ARG A 125 -3.85 -11.13 -3.16
N GLY A 126 -2.95 -10.34 -2.57
CA GLY A 126 -2.87 -10.15 -1.13
C GLY A 126 -4.13 -9.54 -0.52
N VAL A 127 -4.86 -8.69 -1.25
CA VAL A 127 -6.17 -8.16 -0.80
C VAL A 127 -7.24 -9.24 -0.82
N LEU A 128 -7.31 -10.05 -1.89
CA LEU A 128 -8.26 -11.16 -1.99
C LEU A 128 -8.03 -12.19 -0.87
N ASP A 129 -6.77 -12.61 -0.68
CA ASP A 129 -6.41 -13.57 0.36
C ASP A 129 -6.74 -13.00 1.76
N PHE A 130 -6.58 -11.69 1.98
CA PHE A 130 -6.94 -11.03 3.23
C PHE A 130 -8.46 -10.97 3.46
N LEU A 131 -9.24 -10.68 2.42
CA LEU A 131 -10.70 -10.70 2.48
C LEU A 131 -11.21 -12.10 2.86
N ASP A 132 -10.71 -13.13 2.18
CA ASP A 132 -11.10 -14.53 2.39
C ASP A 132 -10.69 -15.05 3.77
N ALA A 133 -9.49 -14.70 4.25
CA ALA A 133 -8.97 -15.22 5.50
C ALA A 133 -9.47 -14.46 6.74
N SER A 134 -9.70 -13.14 6.63
CA SER A 134 -9.91 -12.29 7.82
C SER A 134 -11.25 -11.57 7.85
N LEU A 135 -11.79 -11.09 6.73
CA LEU A 135 -12.95 -10.19 6.76
C LEU A 135 -14.27 -10.93 6.55
N ILE A 136 -14.33 -11.82 5.55
CA ILE A 136 -15.54 -12.60 5.24
C ILE A 136 -15.91 -13.55 6.40
N PRO A 137 -14.97 -14.30 7.01
CA PRO A 137 -15.29 -15.20 8.11
C PRO A 137 -15.75 -14.47 9.37
N ASN A 138 -15.25 -13.26 9.61
CA ASN A 138 -15.55 -12.48 10.83
C ASN A 138 -16.84 -11.65 10.72
N ALA A 139 -17.38 -11.46 9.51
CA ALA A 139 -18.62 -10.71 9.30
C ALA A 139 -19.90 -11.54 9.54
N THR A 140 -19.92 -12.48 10.50
CA THR A 140 -21.04 -13.43 10.69
C THR A 140 -22.36 -12.76 11.05
N THR A 141 -22.31 -11.69 11.85
CA THR A 141 -23.46 -10.98 12.45
C THR A 141 -23.94 -9.82 11.60
N ASN A 142 -23.03 -9.17 10.87
CA ASN A 142 -23.34 -7.97 10.10
C ASN A 142 -23.46 -8.29 8.60
N LEU A 143 -24.69 -8.53 8.14
CA LEU A 143 -25.00 -8.77 6.73
C LEU A 143 -24.58 -7.61 5.81
N GLU A 144 -24.67 -6.36 6.29
CA GLU A 144 -24.23 -5.18 5.54
C GLU A 144 -22.71 -5.17 5.36
N ALA A 145 -21.95 -5.61 6.38
CA ALA A 145 -20.51 -5.79 6.29
C ALA A 145 -20.15 -6.83 5.21
N LYS A 146 -20.82 -7.99 5.22
CA LYS A 146 -20.61 -9.03 4.19
C LYS A 146 -20.85 -8.50 2.79
N VAL A 147 -21.97 -7.81 2.57
CA VAL A 147 -22.29 -7.20 1.28
C VAL A 147 -21.22 -6.18 0.89
N SER A 148 -20.79 -5.31 1.82
CA SER A 148 -19.77 -4.30 1.54
C SER A 148 -18.44 -4.90 1.07
N TYR A 149 -18.07 -6.10 1.55
CA TYR A 149 -16.82 -6.75 1.12
C TYR A 149 -16.83 -7.25 -0.32
N PHE A 150 -18.01 -7.43 -0.93
CA PHE A 150 -18.12 -7.86 -2.33
C PHE A 150 -18.35 -6.70 -3.31
N TYR A 151 -18.90 -5.57 -2.87
CA TYR A 151 -19.44 -4.54 -3.77
C TYR A 151 -18.83 -3.14 -3.65
N GLN A 152 -17.94 -2.87 -2.68
CA GLN A 152 -17.31 -1.55 -2.47
C GLN A 152 -15.84 -1.52 -2.84
#